data_AF-A0ABD0P693-F1
#
_entry.id   AF-A0ABD0P693-F1
#
_cell.length_a   1.000
_cell.length_b   1.000
_cell.length_c   1.000
_cell.angle_alpha   90.00
_cell.angle_beta   90.00
_cell.angle_gamma   90.00
#
_symmetry.space_group_name_H-M   'P 1'
#
loop_
_entity.id
_entity.type
_entity.pdbx_description
1 polymer ?
#
loop_
_entity_poly.entity_id
_entity_poly.type
_entity_poly.pdbx_seq_one_letter_code
_entity_poly.pdbx_strand_id
1 'polypeptide(L)' 'VKNRSSVVLPIEEVLQTLNDLIAYFRLPDAELEHEKKQIKLRSLKNRQNLFKQE' A
#
# COMPACT_ATOMS: atom_id res chain seq x y z
N VAL A 1 24.64 33.62 12.00
CA VAL A 1 23.25 33.26 11.57
C VAL A 1 23.32 31.85 11.00
N LYS A 2 22.75 30.85 11.70
CA LYS A 2 22.88 29.43 11.32
C LYS A 2 22.18 29.20 9.97
N ASN A 3 22.93 28.72 8.98
CA ASN A 3 22.44 28.30 7.68
C ASN A 3 21.23 27.38 7.86
N ARG A 4 20.03 27.87 7.48
CA ARG A 4 18.88 27.02 7.22
C ARG A 4 19.17 26.33 5.90
N SER A 5 19.87 25.20 5.93
CA SER A 5 19.86 24.26 4.81
C SER A 5 18.40 23.96 4.50
N SER A 6 17.94 24.38 3.32
CA SER A 6 16.63 24.01 2.81
C SER A 6 16.58 22.49 2.72
N VAL A 7 15.89 21.85 3.67
CA VAL A 7 15.65 20.42 3.62
C VAL A 7 14.62 20.22 2.51
N VAL A 8 15.05 19.59 1.43
CA VAL A 8 14.14 19.14 0.38
C VAL A 8 13.34 17.97 0.96
N LEU A 9 12.02 18.12 1.02
CA LEU A 9 11.13 17.05 1.46
C LEU A 9 10.90 16.07 0.29
N PRO A 10 10.94 14.75 0.52
CA PRO A 10 10.78 13.74 -0.53
C PRO A 10 9.29 13.53 -0.88
N ILE A 11 8.62 14.59 -1.31
CA ILE A 11 7.16 14.59 -1.54
C ILE A 11 6.77 13.59 -2.63
N GLU A 12 7.54 13.52 -3.72
CA GLU A 12 7.27 12.63 -4.84
C GLU A 12 7.41 11.15 -4.44
N GLU A 13 8.44 10.82 -3.66
CA GLU A 13 8.67 9.45 -3.19
C GLU A 13 7.55 9.01 -2.24
N VAL A 14 7.10 9.90 -1.36
CA VAL A 14 5.98 9.63 -0.45
C VAL A 14 4.70 9.41 -1.26
N LEU A 15 4.43 10.26 -2.26
CA LEU A 15 3.25 10.12 -3.13
C LEU A 15 3.27 8.78 -3.87
N GLN A 16 4.41 8.41 -4.47
CA GLN A 16 4.57 7.14 -5.16
C GLN A 16 4.35 5.96 -4.21
N THR A 17 4.94 6.00 -3.02
CA THR A 17 4.78 4.96 -2.00
C THR A 17 3.31 4.77 -1.61
N LEU A 18 2.56 5.87 -1.43
CA LEU A 18 1.13 5.79 -1.12
C LEU A 18 0.32 5.17 -2.27
N ASN A 19 0.62 5.52 -3.52
CA ASN A 19 -0.02 4.91 -4.69
C ASN A 19 0.26 3.40 -4.77
N ASP A 20 1.48 3.00 -4.49
CA ASP A 20 1.88 1.59 -4.48
C ASP A 20 1.16 0.82 -3.36
N LEU A 21 1.02 1.40 -2.17
CA LEU A 21 0.26 0.80 -1.07
C LEU A 21 -1.24 0.68 -1.41
N ILE A 22 -1.84 1.68 -2.06
CA ILE A 22 -3.22 1.60 -2.54
C ILE A 22 -3.38 0.44 -3.54
N ALA A 23 -2.44 0.29 -4.48
CA ALA A 23 -2.47 -0.82 -5.44
C ALA A 23 -2.28 -2.18 -4.75
N TYR A 24 -1.35 -2.26 -3.80
CA TYR A 24 -1.00 -3.48 -3.07
C TYR A 24 -2.14 -4.03 -2.21
N PHE A 25 -2.96 -3.14 -1.64
CA PHE A 25 -4.15 -3.49 -0.84
C PHE A 25 -5.47 -3.47 -1.61
N ARG A 26 -5.43 -3.34 -2.94
CA ARG A 26 -6.63 -3.33 -3.77
C ARG A 26 -7.45 -4.62 -3.60
N LEU A 27 -8.77 -4.46 -3.52
CA LEU A 27 -9.70 -5.58 -3.49
C LEU A 27 -9.68 -6.35 -4.82
N PRO A 28 -9.90 -7.68 -4.80
CA PRO A 28 -10.13 -8.42 -6.03
C PRO A 28 -11.39 -7.92 -6.74
N ASP A 29 -11.37 -7.99 -8.07
CA ASP A 29 -12.50 -7.67 -8.94
C ASP A 29 -13.78 -8.40 -8.51
N ALA A 30 -14.92 -7.73 -8.67
CA ALA A 30 -16.24 -8.27 -8.39
C ALA A 30 -16.58 -9.43 -9.34
N GLU A 31 -16.13 -9.34 -10.59
CA GLU A 31 -16.41 -10.28 -11.69
C GLU A 31 -15.49 -11.52 -11.70
N LEU A 32 -14.59 -11.65 -10.71
CA LEU A 32 -13.76 -12.85 -10.56
C LEU A 32 -14.59 -14.05 -10.11
N GLU A 33 -14.30 -15.21 -10.71
CA GLU A 33 -14.76 -16.52 -10.24
C GLU A 33 -14.63 -16.65 -8.72
N HIS A 34 -15.68 -17.19 -8.07
CA HIS A 34 -15.79 -17.24 -6.62
C HIS A 34 -14.56 -17.86 -5.95
N GLU A 35 -14.03 -18.97 -6.50
CA GLU A 35 -12.84 -19.63 -5.97
C GLU A 35 -11.60 -18.71 -6.01
N LYS A 36 -11.33 -18.08 -7.16
CA LYS A 36 -10.21 -17.14 -7.32
C LYS A 36 -10.36 -15.91 -6.43
N LYS A 37 -11.59 -15.42 -6.26
CA LYS A 37 -11.92 -14.30 -5.37
C LYS A 37 -11.61 -14.64 -3.91
N GLN A 38 -12.01 -15.83 -3.44
CA GLN A 38 -11.74 -16.27 -2.08
C GLN A 38 -10.24 -16.41 -1.79
N ILE A 39 -9.46 -16.95 -2.73
CA ILE A 39 -8.00 -17.02 -2.61
C ILE A 39 -7.39 -15.62 -2.48
N LYS A 40 -7.75 -14.69 -3.38
CA LYS A 40 -7.24 -13.31 -3.34
C LYS A 40 -7.62 -12.56 -2.06
N LEU A 41 -8.84 -12.75 -1.55
CA LEU A 41 -9.29 -12.16 -0.28
C LEU A 41 -8.48 -12.70 0.90
N ARG A 42 -8.22 -14.01 0.94
CA ARG A 42 -7.37 -14.62 1.98
C ARG A 42 -5.97 -14.03 1.95
N SER A 43 -5.35 -13.94 0.76
CA SER A 43 -4.04 -13.33 0.59
C SER A 43 -4.03 -11.86 1.02
N LEU A 44 -5.05 -11.09 0.66
CA LEU A 44 -5.17 -9.67 1.05
C LEU A 44 -5.25 -9.51 2.57
N LYS A 45 -6.09 -10.31 3.24
CA LYS A 45 -6.20 -10.30 4.70
C LYS A 45 -4.88 -10.65 5.38
N ASN A 46 -4.13 -11.62 4.84
CA ASN A 46 -2.81 -11.95 5.35
C ASN A 46 -1.85 -10.76 5.23
N ARG A 47 -1.81 -10.09 4.08
CA ARG A 47 -1.00 -8.86 3.91
C ARG A 47 -1.40 -7.79 4.91
N GLN A 48 -2.69 -7.54 5.10
CA GLN A 48 -3.16 -6.55 6.08
C GLN A 48 -2.77 -6.90 7.52
N ASN A 49 -2.73 -8.20 7.87
CA ASN A 49 -2.34 -8.63 9.20
C ASN A 49 -0.83 -8.46 9.46
N LEU A 50 0.03 -8.63 8.45
CA LEU A 50 1.46 -8.41 8.59
C LEU A 50 1.78 -6.98 9.03
N PHE A 51 1.05 -5.99 8.50
CA PHE A 51 1.21 -4.57 8.84
C PHE A 51 0.66 -4.17 10.22
N LYS A 52 0.01 -5.10 10.96
CA LYS A 52 -0.46 -4.85 12.33
C LYS A 52 0.53 -5.35 13.40
N GLN A 53 1.53 -6.12 12.98
CA GLN A 53 2.52 -6.69 13.90
C GLN A 53 3.68 -5.72 14.16
N GLU A 54 3.91 -4.80 13.22
CA GLU A 54 4.78 -3.63 13.41
C GLU A 54 4.01 -2.51 14.12
#